data_AF-A0A0F9FB54-F1
#
_entry.id   AF-A0A0F9FB54-F1
#
_cell.length_a   1.000
_cell.length_b   1.000
_cell.length_c   1.000
_cell.angle_alpha   90.00
_cell.angle_beta   90.00
_cell.angle_gamma   90.00
#
_symmetry.space_group_name_H-M   'P 1'
#
loop_
_entity.id
_entity.type
_entity.pdbx_description
1 polymer ?
#
loop_
_entity_poly.entity_id
_entity_poly.type
_entity_poly.pdbx_seq_one_letter_code
_entity_poly.pdbx_strand_id
1 'polypeptide(L)'
;MTPPQQPPIGGFAPGRIQLSLFIRDYLTSNSDSYAMQIYTAYKTAVLAQPKHRGKGPRKVSSYHSFLGHMFMLRQLGLISYLRDPAGEIESEEAENRPYLAPKHFLQAVPEKLSDIAWQNPHRALYG
;
A
#
# COMPACT_ATOMS: atom_id res chain seq x y z
N MET A 1 -17.54 16.99 -1.00
CA MET A 1 -16.41 16.53 -1.85
C MET A 1 -15.13 16.72 -1.07
N THR A 2 -14.60 15.65 -0.47
CA THR A 2 -13.33 15.72 0.28
C THR A 2 -12.18 15.73 -0.75
N PRO A 3 -11.26 16.71 -0.72
CA PRO A 3 -10.16 16.75 -1.68
C PRO A 3 -9.24 15.53 -1.48
N PRO A 4 -8.58 15.05 -2.55
CA PRO A 4 -7.58 14.00 -2.42
C PRO A 4 -6.45 14.52 -1.53
N GLN A 5 -6.29 13.91 -0.35
CA GLN A 5 -5.18 14.23 0.54
C GLN A 5 -3.87 13.95 -0.19
N GLN A 6 -3.02 14.97 -0.28
CA GLN A 6 -1.67 14.83 -0.80
C GLN A 6 -0.93 13.80 0.07
N PRO A 7 -0.19 12.84 -0.52
CA PRO A 7 0.58 11.90 0.27
C PRO A 7 1.62 12.68 1.10
N PRO A 8 1.88 12.27 2.36
CA PRO A 8 2.81 12.97 3.23
C PRO A 8 4.20 13.06 2.56
N ILE A 9 4.62 14.28 2.26
CA ILE A 9 5.97 14.60 1.78
C ILE A 9 6.85 14.75 3.02
N GLY A 10 7.33 13.63 3.57
CA GLY A 10 8.25 13.67 4.70
C GLY A 10 8.75 12.29 5.10
N GLY A 11 10.06 12.07 4.99
CA GLY A 11 10.76 10.99 5.69
C GLY A 11 11.37 9.86 4.85
N PHE A 12 11.17 9.80 3.52
CA PHE A 12 11.84 8.79 2.71
C PHE A 12 13.31 9.17 2.49
N ALA A 13 14.21 8.57 3.27
CA ALA A 13 15.67 8.68 3.11
C ALA A 13 16.10 8.51 1.63
N PRO A 14 17.23 9.12 1.20
CA PRO A 14 17.76 8.98 -0.15
C PRO A 14 18.21 7.54 -0.40
N GLY A 15 17.25 6.70 -0.80
CA GLY A 15 17.36 5.27 -1.01
C GLY A 15 16.16 4.77 -1.80
N ARG A 16 16.24 3.53 -2.31
CA ARG A 16 15.12 2.88 -2.98
C ARG A 16 13.95 2.79 -2.01
N ILE A 17 12.79 3.36 -2.36
CA ILE A 17 11.58 3.21 -1.53
C ILE A 17 11.31 1.73 -1.35
N GLN A 18 11.30 1.29 -0.09
CA GLN A 18 10.92 -0.08 0.24
C GLN A 18 9.40 -0.18 0.26
N LEU A 19 8.85 -1.01 -0.62
CA LEU A 19 7.41 -1.10 -0.86
C LEU A 19 6.61 -1.43 0.41
N SER A 20 7.07 -2.41 1.20
CA SER A 20 6.39 -2.82 2.44
C SER A 20 6.34 -1.70 3.48
N LEU A 21 7.46 -1.01 3.72
CA LEU A 21 7.50 0.14 4.63
C LEU A 21 6.65 1.30 4.11
N PHE A 22 6.68 1.56 2.80
CA PHE A 22 5.82 2.57 2.20
C PHE A 22 4.33 2.27 2.44
N ILE A 23 3.90 1.02 2.23
CA ILE A 23 2.50 0.60 2.47
C ILE A 23 2.13 0.78 3.94
N ARG A 24 3.00 0.37 4.87
CA ARG A 24 2.78 0.56 6.32
C ARG A 24 2.57 2.03 6.67
N ASP A 25 3.53 2.86 6.28
CA ASP A 25 3.53 4.29 6.66
C ASP A 25 2.35 5.01 5.99
N TYR A 26 2.00 4.63 4.76
CA TYR A 26 0.82 5.14 4.05
C TYR A 26 -0.49 4.76 4.76
N LEU A 27 -0.69 3.50 5.11
CA LEU A 27 -1.89 3.02 5.82
C LEU A 27 -1.95 3.45 7.29
N THR A 28 -0.82 3.85 7.88
CA THR A 28 -0.80 4.46 9.21
C THR A 28 -1.21 5.93 9.15
N SER A 29 -0.87 6.61 8.05
CA SER A 29 -1.19 8.03 7.84
C SER A 29 -2.58 8.26 7.25
N ASN A 30 -3.13 7.27 6.54
CA ASN A 30 -4.46 7.28 5.95
C ASN A 30 -5.22 6.11 6.59
N SER A 31 -6.29 6.40 7.35
CA SER A 31 -7.07 5.41 8.12
C SER A 31 -7.54 4.22 7.29
N ASP A 32 -7.80 4.45 6.01
CA ASP A 32 -8.43 3.51 5.10
C ASP A 32 -8.06 3.83 3.65
N SER A 33 -7.70 2.81 2.86
CA SER A 33 -7.41 2.96 1.42
C SER A 33 -7.53 1.64 0.68
N TYR A 34 -7.92 1.67 -0.59
CA TYR A 34 -7.91 0.48 -1.44
C TYR A 34 -6.60 0.34 -2.24
N ALA A 35 -6.33 -0.89 -2.71
CA ALA A 35 -5.05 -1.25 -3.32
C ALA A 35 -4.58 -0.31 -4.46
N MET A 36 -5.50 0.15 -5.31
CA MET A 36 -5.16 1.04 -6.43
C MET A 36 -4.77 2.46 -5.99
N GLN A 37 -5.36 3.00 -4.91
CA GLN A 37 -4.93 4.29 -4.34
C GLN A 37 -3.50 4.18 -3.80
N ILE A 38 -3.23 3.13 -3.01
CA ILE A 38 -1.91 2.86 -2.44
C ILE A 38 -0.87 2.70 -3.56
N TYR A 39 -1.19 1.94 -4.61
CA TYR A 39 -0.32 1.77 -5.76
C TYR A 39 -0.03 3.08 -6.50
N THR A 40 -1.05 3.93 -6.69
CA THR A 40 -0.89 5.23 -7.35
C THR A 40 0.00 6.16 -6.52
N ALA A 41 -0.19 6.18 -5.20
CA ALA A 41 0.67 6.94 -4.28
C ALA A 41 2.12 6.45 -4.33
N TYR A 42 2.32 5.12 -4.29
CA TYR A 42 3.65 4.51 -4.39
C TYR A 42 4.35 4.86 -5.71
N LYS A 43 3.64 4.72 -6.83
CA LYS A 43 4.15 5.04 -8.17
C LYS A 43 4.60 6.51 -8.23
N THR A 44 3.79 7.42 -7.72
CA THR A 44 4.12 8.85 -7.66
C THR A 44 5.36 9.11 -6.81
N ALA A 45 5.45 8.51 -5.62
CA ALA A 45 6.60 8.65 -4.74
C ALA A 45 7.90 8.14 -5.38
N VAL A 46 7.88 6.98 -6.05
CA VAL A 46 9.06 6.42 -6.73
C VAL A 46 9.51 7.30 -7.89
N LEU A 47 8.57 7.85 -8.67
CA LEU A 47 8.87 8.70 -9.82
C LEU A 47 9.37 10.10 -9.42
N ALA A 48 8.98 10.58 -8.23
CA ALA A 48 9.42 11.86 -7.69
C ALA A 48 10.88 11.84 -7.17
N GLN A 49 11.44 10.67 -6.85
CA GLN A 49 12.80 10.60 -6.34
C GLN A 49 13.84 11.01 -7.42
N PRO A 50 14.82 11.86 -7.09
CA PRO A 50 15.79 12.35 -8.06
C PRO A 50 16.52 11.19 -8.74
N LYS A 51 16.73 11.29 -10.06
CA LYS A 51 17.52 10.32 -10.82
C LYS A 51 18.97 10.41 -10.34
N HIS A 52 19.55 9.29 -9.93
CA HIS A 52 21.01 9.24 -9.74
C HIS A 52 21.69 9.43 -11.09
N ARG A 53 22.68 10.33 -11.15
CA ARG A 53 23.50 10.54 -12.36
C ARG A 53 24.05 9.20 -12.84
N GLY A 54 23.82 8.88 -14.11
CA GLY A 54 24.30 7.65 -14.75
C GLY A 54 23.41 6.40 -14.61
N LYS A 55 22.27 6.47 -13.89
CA LYS A 55 21.32 5.35 -13.83
C LYS A 55 20.10 5.62 -14.72
N GLY A 56 19.65 4.57 -15.42
CA GLY A 56 18.47 4.59 -16.27
C GLY A 56 17.18 4.96 -15.52
N PRO A 57 16.02 5.07 -16.22
CA PRO A 57 14.77 5.46 -15.60
C PRO A 57 14.40 4.55 -14.41
N ARG A 58 13.91 5.15 -13.32
CA ARG A 58 13.41 4.39 -12.16
C ARG A 58 12.24 3.52 -12.62
N LYS A 59 12.35 2.21 -12.37
CA LYS A 59 11.32 1.24 -12.70
C LYS A 59 10.35 1.12 -11.53
N VAL A 60 9.06 1.26 -11.81
CA VAL A 60 7.97 0.96 -10.88
C VAL A 60 7.45 -0.45 -11.20
N SER A 61 7.15 -1.24 -10.16
CA SER A 61 6.53 -2.55 -10.34
C SER A 61 5.17 -2.41 -11.03
N SER A 62 4.74 -3.44 -11.77
CA SER A 62 3.38 -3.46 -12.32
C SER A 62 2.34 -3.53 -11.19
N TYR A 63 1.09 -3.16 -11.49
CA TYR A 63 0.00 -3.29 -10.54
C TYR A 63 -0.24 -4.76 -10.14
N HIS A 64 -0.09 -5.70 -11.07
CA HIS A 64 -0.21 -7.13 -10.77
C HIS A 64 0.86 -7.60 -9.77
N SER A 65 2.13 -7.21 -9.96
CA SER A 65 3.19 -7.51 -8.98
C SER A 65 2.94 -6.83 -7.63
N PHE A 66 2.39 -5.61 -7.64
CA PHE A 66 1.97 -4.91 -6.42
C PHE A 66 0.86 -5.69 -5.68
N LEU A 67 -0.15 -6.18 -6.39
CA LEU A 67 -1.21 -7.01 -5.79
C LEU A 67 -0.65 -8.31 -5.18
N GLY A 68 0.31 -8.96 -5.84
CA GLY A 68 1.01 -10.11 -5.25
C GLY A 68 1.72 -9.76 -3.94
N HIS A 69 2.34 -8.57 -3.87
CA HIS A 69 2.95 -8.08 -2.63
C HIS A 69 1.90 -7.80 -1.54
N MET A 70 0.77 -7.20 -1.88
CA MET A 70 -0.35 -6.98 -0.94
C MET A 70 -0.90 -8.31 -0.39
N PHE A 71 -1.04 -9.32 -1.24
CA PHE A 71 -1.46 -10.65 -0.82
C PHE A 71 -0.49 -11.25 0.21
N MET A 72 0.83 -11.14 -0.02
CA MET A 72 1.85 -11.59 0.94
C MET A 72 1.75 -10.85 2.28
N LEU A 73 1.57 -9.52 2.28
CA LEU A 73 1.40 -8.77 3.53
C LEU A 73 0.14 -9.18 4.30
N ARG A 74 -0.96 -9.52 3.59
CA ARG A 74 -2.17 -10.07 4.20
C ARG A 74 -1.95 -11.46 4.80
N GLN A 75 -1.22 -12.34 4.11
CA GLN A 75 -0.87 -13.67 4.62
C GLN A 75 -0.07 -13.59 5.93
N LEU A 76 0.81 -12.59 6.04
CA LEU A 76 1.57 -12.32 7.26
C LEU A 76 0.77 -11.61 8.36
N GLY A 77 -0.50 -11.26 8.11
CA GLY A 77 -1.32 -10.51 9.05
C GLY A 77 -0.84 -9.08 9.31
N LEU A 78 -0.03 -8.50 8.42
CA LEU A 78 0.48 -7.13 8.56
C LEU A 78 -0.55 -6.09 8.12
N ILE A 79 -1.41 -6.47 7.18
CA ILE A 79 -2.56 -5.68 6.73
C ILE A 79 -3.80 -6.56 6.70
N SER A 80 -4.97 -5.94 6.87
CA SER A 80 -6.27 -6.61 6.83
C SER A 80 -7.25 -5.79 6.00
N TYR A 81 -8.38 -6.40 5.65
CA TYR A 81 -9.51 -5.61 5.17
C TYR A 81 -10.11 -4.85 6.34
N LEU A 82 -10.50 -3.61 6.10
CA LEU A 82 -11.30 -2.85 7.04
C LEU A 82 -12.68 -3.51 7.15
N ARG A 83 -13.23 -3.55 8.36
CA ARG A 83 -14.54 -4.12 8.63
C ARG A 83 -15.42 -3.11 9.33
N ASP A 84 -16.69 -3.10 8.97
CA ASP A 84 -17.70 -2.28 9.60
C ASP A 84 -18.06 -2.83 11.01
N PRO A 85 -18.89 -2.11 11.80
CA PRO A 85 -19.32 -2.59 13.11
C PRO A 85 -20.15 -3.88 13.10
N ALA A 86 -20.74 -4.25 11.95
CA ALA A 86 -21.45 -5.50 11.78
C ALA A 86 -20.49 -6.68 11.46
N GLY A 87 -19.21 -6.38 11.19
CA GLY A 87 -18.18 -7.36 10.85
C GLY A 87 -18.02 -7.59 9.36
N GLU A 88 -18.74 -6.87 8.51
CA GLU A 88 -18.66 -6.97 7.04
C GLU A 88 -17.45 -6.21 6.50
N ILE A 89 -16.91 -6.63 5.35
CA ILE A 89 -15.75 -5.95 4.74
C ILE A 89 -16.20 -4.61 4.16
N GLU A 90 -15.58 -3.53 4.62
CA GLU A 90 -15.83 -2.20 4.05
C GLU A 90 -15.34 -2.15 2.60
N SER A 91 -16.20 -1.66 1.71
CA SER A 91 -15.90 -1.56 0.30
C SER A 91 -16.60 -0.38 -0.35
N GLU A 92 -15.94 0.22 -1.34
CA GLU A 92 -16.60 1.11 -2.28
C GLU A 92 -17.24 0.23 -3.36
N GLU A 93 -18.56 0.12 -3.34
CA GLU A 93 -19.29 -0.44 -4.48
C GLU A 93 -19.01 0.44 -5.70
N ALA A 94 -18.82 -0.19 -6.85
CA ALA A 94 -18.78 0.55 -8.10
C ALA A 94 -20.22 0.98 -8.45
N GLU A 95 -20.76 1.99 -7.75
CA GLU A 95 -22.15 2.49 -7.81
C GLU A 95 -22.70 2.65 -9.23
N ASN A 96 -21.83 2.85 -10.23
CA ASN A 96 -22.21 3.09 -11.62
C ASN A 96 -21.82 1.97 -12.60
N ARG A 97 -21.21 0.87 -12.13
CA ARG A 97 -20.63 -0.19 -12.99
C ARG A 97 -20.69 -1.55 -12.28
N PRO A 98 -21.81 -2.28 -12.35
CA PRO A 98 -21.98 -3.58 -11.68
C PRO A 98 -21.00 -4.67 -12.13
N TYR A 99 -20.32 -4.48 -13.27
CA TYR A 99 -19.27 -5.37 -13.76
C TYR A 99 -17.89 -5.09 -13.14
N LEU A 100 -17.73 -3.98 -12.40
CA LEU A 100 -16.53 -3.73 -11.63
C LEU A 100 -16.74 -4.33 -10.24
N ALA A 101 -15.90 -5.31 -9.90
CA ALA A 101 -15.91 -5.91 -8.57
C ALA A 101 -15.74 -4.82 -7.49
N PRO A 102 -16.39 -4.98 -6.31
CA PRO A 102 -16.26 -4.05 -5.20
C PRO A 102 -14.80 -3.87 -4.79
N LYS A 103 -14.43 -2.63 -4.45
CA LYS A 103 -13.07 -2.31 -3.99
C LYS A 103 -13.02 -2.38 -2.48
N HIS A 104 -12.30 -3.35 -1.94
CA HIS A 104 -12.17 -3.49 -0.49
C HIS A 104 -11.16 -2.49 0.08
N PHE A 105 -11.52 -1.85 1.18
CA PHE A 105 -10.61 -0.99 1.96
C PHE A 105 -9.65 -1.85 2.78
N LEU A 106 -8.42 -1.36 2.91
CA LEU A 106 -7.34 -2.00 3.64
C LEU A 106 -6.89 -1.10 4.78
N GLN A 107 -6.45 -1.73 5.85
CA GLN A 107 -5.82 -1.09 7.00
C GLN A 107 -4.55 -1.85 7.40
N ALA A 108 -3.60 -1.14 8.01
CA ALA A 108 -2.49 -1.79 8.69
C ALA A 108 -2.97 -2.34 10.05
N VAL A 109 -2.51 -3.53 10.42
CA VAL A 109 -2.88 -4.14 11.70
C VAL A 109 -2.10 -3.43 12.83
N PRO A 110 -2.78 -2.71 13.76
CA PRO A 110 -2.11 -1.84 14.72
C PRO A 110 -1.06 -2.56 15.58
N GLU A 111 -1.36 -3.78 16.02
CA GLU A 111 -0.50 -4.61 16.86
C GLU A 111 0.78 -5.07 16.14
N LYS A 112 0.83 -4.91 14.80
CA LYS A 112 1.90 -5.38 13.93
C LYS A 112 2.72 -4.25 13.31
N LEU A 113 2.47 -2.99 13.63
CA LEU A 113 3.19 -1.86 13.02
C LEU A 113 4.71 -1.88 13.27
N SER A 114 5.14 -2.42 14.42
CA SER A 114 6.55 -2.59 14.79
C SER A 114 7.14 -3.94 14.36
N ASP A 115 6.37 -4.81 13.70
CA ASP A 115 6.82 -6.15 13.33
C ASP A 115 7.98 -6.10 12.32
N ILE A 116 9.03 -6.88 12.57
CA ILE A 116 10.23 -6.95 11.71
C ILE A 116 9.89 -7.47 10.30
N ALA A 117 8.78 -8.20 10.15
CA ALA A 117 8.31 -8.71 8.88
C ALA A 117 8.04 -7.58 7.86
N TRP A 118 7.76 -6.35 8.31
CA TRP A 118 7.67 -5.19 7.43
C TRP A 118 8.98 -4.89 6.67
N GLN A 119 10.13 -5.21 7.26
CA GLN A 119 11.43 -4.99 6.63
C GLN A 119 11.80 -6.08 5.63
N ASN A 120 11.26 -7.29 5.74
CA ASN A 120 11.49 -8.33 4.76
C ASN A 120 10.34 -9.36 4.75
N PRO A 121 9.20 -9.02 4.12
CA PRO A 121 8.02 -9.89 4.14
C PRO A 121 8.27 -11.25 3.49
N HIS A 122 9.08 -11.29 2.43
CA HIS A 122 9.39 -12.54 1.74
C HIS A 122 10.16 -13.50 2.63
N ARG A 123 11.16 -13.00 3.38
CA ARG A 123 11.88 -13.82 4.36
C ARG A 123 10.98 -14.25 5.51
N ALA A 124 10.09 -13.39 5.98
CA ALA A 124 9.15 -13.74 7.04
C ALA A 124 8.15 -14.82 6.62
N LEU A 125 7.78 -14.88 5.32
CA LEU A 125 6.80 -15.86 4.83
C LEU A 125 7.42 -17.21 4.43
N TYR A 126 8.64 -17.21 3.90
CA TYR A 126 9.25 -18.40 3.27
C TYR A 126 10.60 -18.83 3.89
N GLY A 127 11.10 -18.11 4.89
CA GLY A 127 12.43 -18.32 5.47
C GLY A 127 12.43 -18.82 6.89
#